data_AF-A0A117KEL9-F1
#
_entry.id   AF-A0A117KEL9-F1
#
_cell.length_a   1.000
_cell.length_b   1.000
_cell.length_c   1.000
_cell.angle_alpha   90.00
_cell.angle_beta   90.00
_cell.angle_gamma   90.00
#
_symmetry.space_group_name_H-M   'P 1'
#
loop_
_entity.id
_entity.type
_entity.pdbx_description
1 polymer ?
#
loop_
_entity_poly.entity_id
_entity_poly.type
_entity_poly.pdbx_seq_one_letter_code
_entity_poly.pdbx_strand_id
1 'polypeptide(L)'
;MKKAKLKVFLFFIVFVAFLSCISKKNNLTNENFEFISGNEKITFEISTGNKYLEENVSTITKFKFENINTKSVSLSGKTIRFIKGNLENELLIEISPKKEDLEKGKLKIFVSYKSGGVIKSFVLKIPVKY
;
A
#
# COMPACT_ATOMS: atom_id res chain seq x y z
N MET A 1 -47.58 -15.58 23.07
CA MET A 1 -46.61 -14.47 22.90
C MET A 1 -45.11 -14.82 23.01
N LYS A 2 -44.67 -16.04 23.37
CA LYS A 2 -43.23 -16.38 23.48
C LYS A 2 -42.56 -16.80 22.16
N LYS A 3 -43.29 -17.40 21.21
CA LYS A 3 -42.75 -17.91 19.93
C LYS A 3 -42.37 -16.82 18.92
N ALA A 4 -43.05 -15.66 18.95
CA ALA A 4 -42.75 -14.54 18.05
C ALA A 4 -41.41 -13.86 18.40
N LYS A 5 -41.08 -13.74 19.70
CA LYS A 5 -39.83 -13.14 20.17
C LYS A 5 -38.59 -13.93 19.77
N LEU A 6 -38.69 -15.27 19.70
CA LEU A 6 -37.59 -16.14 19.30
C LEU A 6 -37.24 -16.02 17.81
N LYS A 7 -38.26 -15.86 16.94
CA LYS A 7 -38.05 -15.66 15.49
C LYS A 7 -37.41 -14.31 15.17
N VAL A 8 -37.81 -13.26 15.88
CA VAL A 8 -37.21 -11.92 15.72
C VAL A 8 -35.76 -11.90 16.20
N PHE A 9 -35.45 -12.60 17.29
CA PHE A 9 -34.08 -12.72 17.80
C PHE A 9 -33.16 -13.48 16.83
N LEU A 10 -33.64 -14.56 16.19
CA LEU A 10 -32.88 -15.29 15.17
C LEU A 10 -32.59 -14.43 13.92
N PHE A 11 -33.56 -13.61 13.50
CA PHE A 11 -33.40 -12.71 12.37
C PHE A 11 -32.33 -11.64 12.65
N PHE A 12 -32.26 -11.15 13.89
CA PHE A 12 -31.28 -10.17 14.32
C PHE A 12 -29.84 -10.72 14.29
N ILE A 13 -29.64 -11.98 14.70
CA ILE A 13 -28.32 -12.63 14.68
C ILE A 13 -27.82 -12.81 13.24
N VAL A 14 -28.70 -13.20 12.32
CA VAL A 14 -28.34 -13.34 10.89
C VAL A 14 -28.01 -11.98 10.28
N PHE A 15 -28.73 -10.92 10.62
CA PHE A 15 -28.45 -9.57 10.14
C PHE A 15 -27.10 -9.02 10.66
N VAL A 16 -26.75 -9.29 11.92
CA VAL A 16 -25.44 -8.91 12.49
C VAL A 16 -24.29 -9.68 11.85
N ALA A 17 -24.50 -10.97 11.50
CA ALA A 17 -23.49 -11.76 10.78
C ALA A 17 -23.23 -11.23 9.36
N PHE A 18 -24.26 -10.72 8.67
CA PHE A 18 -24.11 -10.11 7.35
C PHE A 18 -23.34 -8.78 7.37
N LEU A 19 -23.50 -7.96 8.43
CA LEU A 19 -22.75 -6.71 8.57
C LEU A 19 -21.28 -6.91 8.97
N SER A 20 -20.93 -8.06 9.53
CA SER A 20 -19.56 -8.36 9.98
C SER A 20 -18.62 -8.74 8.82
N CYS A 21 -19.15 -8.93 7.60
CA CYS A 21 -18.38 -9.28 6.41
C CYS A 21 -18.05 -8.06 5.53
N ILE A 22 -18.00 -6.85 6.10
CA ILE A 22 -17.43 -5.68 5.43
C ILE A 22 -15.92 -5.89 5.36
N SER A 23 -15.52 -6.49 4.23
CA SER A 23 -14.15 -6.67 3.77
C SER A 23 -13.30 -5.45 4.15
N LYS A 24 -12.27 -5.70 4.94
CA LYS A 24 -11.21 -4.76 5.33
C LYS A 24 -10.50 -4.31 4.04
N LYS A 25 -11.07 -3.30 3.39
CA LYS A 25 -10.47 -2.66 2.22
C LYS A 25 -9.22 -1.97 2.73
N ASN A 26 -8.05 -2.43 2.29
CA ASN A 26 -6.78 -1.80 2.62
C ASN A 26 -6.88 -0.31 2.22
N ASN A 27 -7.10 0.55 3.21
CA ASN A 27 -7.27 1.98 3.00
C ASN A 27 -5.87 2.55 2.73
N LEU A 28 -5.63 2.90 1.47
CA LEU A 28 -4.65 3.92 1.13
C LEU A 28 -5.19 5.23 1.71
N THR A 29 -4.66 5.67 2.84
CA THR A 29 -4.93 7.01 3.38
C THR A 29 -4.38 8.04 2.39
N ASN A 30 -5.25 8.92 1.88
CA ASN A 30 -4.99 9.77 0.70
C ASN A 30 -3.90 10.86 0.89
N GLU A 31 -3.26 10.95 2.05
CA GLU A 31 -2.31 12.03 2.36
C GLU A 31 -0.85 11.59 2.28
N ASN A 32 -0.56 10.34 2.63
CA ASN A 32 0.73 9.70 2.53
C ASN A 32 0.53 8.39 1.79
N PHE A 33 1.41 8.02 0.86
CA PHE A 33 1.30 6.76 0.15
C PHE A 33 1.54 5.57 1.10
N GLU A 34 0.52 5.24 1.89
CA GLU A 34 0.58 4.31 3.01
C GLU A 34 -0.22 3.05 2.70
N PHE A 35 0.37 1.92 3.07
CA PHE A 35 -0.28 0.63 3.06
C PHE A 35 -0.25 0.07 4.49
N ILE A 36 -1.42 -0.26 5.03
CA ILE A 36 -1.58 -0.80 6.39
C ILE A 36 -2.27 -2.16 6.32
N SER A 37 -1.64 -3.17 6.92
CA SER A 37 -2.17 -4.54 7.01
C SER A 37 -1.98 -5.10 8.43
N GLY A 38 -2.96 -4.88 9.30
CA GLY A 38 -2.85 -5.30 10.70
C GLY A 38 -1.91 -4.37 11.45
N ASN A 39 -0.82 -4.91 12.01
CA ASN A 39 0.25 -4.14 12.65
C ASN A 39 1.39 -3.76 11.69
N GLU A 40 1.34 -4.20 10.44
CA GLU A 40 2.34 -3.93 9.42
C GLU A 40 2.00 -2.65 8.67
N LYS A 41 3.00 -1.79 8.44
CA LYS A 41 2.84 -0.55 7.68
C LYS A 41 4.00 -0.34 6.72
N ILE A 42 3.66 0.14 5.53
CA ILE A 42 4.62 0.62 4.53
C ILE A 42 4.24 2.03 4.15
N THR A 43 5.21 2.93 4.22
CA THR A 43 5.03 4.35 3.86
C THR A 43 5.96 4.68 2.71
N PHE A 44 5.42 5.28 1.65
CA PHE A 44 6.21 5.83 0.55
C PHE A 44 6.22 7.36 0.61
N GLU A 45 7.41 7.94 0.58
CA GLU A 45 7.66 9.38 0.67
C GLU A 45 8.45 9.85 -0.56
N ILE A 46 8.01 10.96 -1.15
CA ILE A 46 8.74 11.65 -2.22
C ILE A 46 9.59 12.74 -1.57
N SER A 47 10.91 12.77 -1.81
CA SER A 47 11.84 13.65 -1.09
C SER A 47 11.54 15.14 -1.26
N THR A 48 10.90 15.52 -2.37
CA THR A 48 10.48 16.90 -2.66
C THR A 48 9.29 17.37 -1.82
N GLY A 49 8.62 16.45 -1.11
CA GLY A 49 7.37 16.73 -0.38
C GLY A 49 6.12 16.81 -1.29
N ASN A 50 6.30 16.71 -2.61
CA ASN A 50 5.20 16.69 -3.56
C ASN A 50 4.39 15.38 -3.44
N LYS A 51 3.11 15.45 -3.81
CA LYS A 51 2.23 14.26 -3.92
C LYS A 51 2.31 13.57 -5.29
N TYR A 52 3.26 13.97 -6.14
CA TYR A 52 3.45 13.49 -7.50
C TYR A 52 4.94 13.45 -7.85
N LEU A 53 5.28 12.65 -8.86
CA LEU A 53 6.58 12.69 -9.52
C LEU A 53 6.51 13.58 -10.76
N GLU A 54 7.64 14.13 -11.20
CA GLU A 54 7.73 14.91 -12.44
C GLU A 54 8.26 14.05 -13.58
N GLU A 55 7.66 14.20 -14.77
CA GLU A 55 8.08 13.48 -15.97
C GLU A 55 9.55 13.80 -16.31
N ASN A 56 10.35 12.78 -16.60
CA ASN A 56 11.77 12.88 -16.96
C ASN A 56 12.67 13.53 -15.89
N VAL A 57 12.17 13.71 -14.66
CA VAL A 57 12.95 14.23 -13.53
C VAL A 57 13.32 13.11 -12.59
N SER A 58 14.62 12.98 -12.31
CA SER A 58 15.10 12.02 -11.33
C SER A 58 14.75 12.47 -9.92
N THR A 59 13.95 11.68 -9.21
CA THR A 59 13.45 12.01 -7.88
C THR A 59 13.85 10.92 -6.89
N ILE A 60 14.45 11.32 -5.77
CA ILE A 60 14.72 10.41 -4.66
C ILE A 60 13.42 10.17 -3.89
N THR A 61 13.14 8.91 -3.59
CA THR A 61 11.97 8.51 -2.83
C THR A 61 12.38 7.48 -1.79
N LYS A 62 11.54 7.34 -0.77
CA LYS A 62 11.85 6.53 0.40
C LYS A 62 10.68 5.65 0.75
N PHE A 63 10.95 4.36 0.91
CA PHE A 63 10.06 3.43 1.59
C PHE A 63 10.49 3.29 3.05
N LYS A 64 9.55 3.45 3.97
CA LYS A 64 9.70 3.10 5.39
C LYS A 64 8.85 1.88 5.69
N PHE A 65 9.41 0.96 6.46
CA PHE A 65 8.77 -0.31 6.83
C PHE A 65 8.62 -0.40 8.34
N GLU A 66 7.40 -0.64 8.82
CA GLU A 66 7.10 -0.83 10.24
C GLU A 66 6.54 -2.24 10.46
N ASN A 67 7.13 -2.98 11.40
CA ASN A 67 6.81 -4.38 11.71
C ASN A 67 6.92 -5.34 10.50
N ILE A 68 7.80 -5.05 9.55
CA ILE A 68 8.05 -5.86 8.35
C ILE A 68 9.54 -6.21 8.27
N ASN A 69 9.85 -7.47 7.98
CA ASN A 69 11.22 -7.91 7.72
C ASN A 69 11.68 -7.40 6.34
N THR A 70 12.51 -6.35 6.33
CA THR A 70 13.01 -5.70 5.11
C THR A 70 13.83 -6.62 4.22
N LYS A 71 14.49 -7.65 4.76
CA LYS A 71 15.22 -8.66 3.97
C LYS A 71 14.31 -9.51 3.09
N SER A 72 13.00 -9.54 3.40
CA SER A 72 12.00 -10.25 2.60
C SER A 72 11.27 -9.36 1.61
N VAL A 73 11.55 -8.05 1.60
CA VAL A 73 10.89 -7.08 0.73
C VAL A 73 11.48 -7.18 -0.68
N SER A 74 10.60 -7.25 -1.67
CA SER A 74 10.92 -7.09 -3.07
C SER A 74 10.13 -5.92 -3.63
N LEU A 75 10.85 -5.00 -4.28
CA LEU A 75 10.28 -3.90 -5.05
C LEU A 75 10.52 -4.14 -6.54
N SER A 76 9.51 -3.89 -7.35
CA SER A 76 9.66 -3.85 -8.80
C SER A 76 8.80 -2.76 -9.39
N GLY A 77 9.27 -2.18 -10.49
CA GLY A 77 8.62 -1.08 -11.17
C GLY A 77 9.54 -0.55 -12.24
N LYS A 78 8.96 0.13 -13.22
CA LYS A 78 9.75 0.75 -14.27
C LYS A 78 10.53 1.94 -13.72
N THR A 79 11.74 2.15 -14.27
CA THR A 79 12.64 3.27 -13.98
C THR A 79 13.07 3.43 -12.52
N ILE A 80 12.92 2.38 -11.71
CA ILE A 80 13.40 2.33 -10.32
C ILE A 80 14.88 1.96 -10.29
N ARG A 81 15.69 2.76 -9.61
CA ARG A 81 17.08 2.43 -9.26
C ARG A 81 17.22 2.41 -7.74
N PHE A 82 17.70 1.28 -7.20
CA PHE A 82 17.96 1.18 -5.77
C PHE A 82 19.18 2.03 -5.40
N ILE A 83 19.02 2.85 -4.37
CA ILE A 83 20.12 3.58 -3.74
C ILE A 83 20.47 2.86 -2.44
N LYS A 84 21.76 2.80 -2.10
CA LYS A 84 22.21 2.23 -0.82
C LYS A 84 21.55 3.01 0.33
N GLY A 85 20.62 2.37 1.03
CA GLY A 85 20.01 2.91 2.25
C GLY A 85 21.01 2.92 3.41
N ASN A 86 20.81 3.83 4.35
CA ASN A 86 21.65 3.97 5.55
C ASN A 86 20.99 3.39 6.81
N LEU A 87 19.71 3.01 6.75
CA LEU A 87 18.91 2.56 7.88
C LEU A 87 18.26 1.19 7.57
N GLU A 88 18.20 0.30 8.57
CA GLU A 88 17.73 -1.09 8.39
C GLU A 88 16.25 -1.20 7.95
N ASN A 89 15.44 -0.20 8.30
CA ASN A 89 13.99 -0.15 8.05
C ASN A 89 13.60 0.83 6.94
N GLU A 90 14.58 1.37 6.21
CA GLU A 90 14.34 2.29 5.11
C GLU A 90 14.97 1.77 3.83
N LEU A 91 14.31 2.02 2.71
CA LEU A 91 14.86 1.78 1.39
C LEU A 91 14.74 3.05 0.55
N LEU A 92 15.88 3.54 0.10
CA LEU A 92 15.97 4.66 -0.81
C LEU A 92 15.97 4.15 -2.23
N ILE A 93 15.11 4.73 -3.06
CA ILE A 93 15.11 4.49 -4.50
C ILE A 93 15.07 5.80 -5.25
N GLU A 94 15.71 5.81 -6.40
CA GLU A 94 15.58 6.87 -7.38
C GLU A 94 14.59 6.45 -8.45
N ILE A 95 13.73 7.39 -8.85
CA ILE A 95 12.71 7.17 -9.88
C ILE A 95 12.80 8.30 -10.88
N SER A 96 12.87 7.97 -12.17
CA SER A 96 12.77 8.91 -13.27
C SER A 96 11.67 8.44 -14.22
N PRO A 97 10.41 8.83 -14.00
CA PRO A 97 9.30 8.31 -14.80
C PRO A 97 9.33 8.88 -16.21
N LYS A 98 9.17 8.01 -17.21
CA LYS A 98 9.00 8.40 -18.61
C LYS A 98 7.55 8.20 -19.04
N LYS A 99 7.08 8.95 -20.04
CA LYS A 99 5.69 8.88 -20.51
C LYS A 99 5.25 7.48 -20.93
N GLU A 100 6.13 6.72 -21.58
CA GLU A 100 5.91 5.33 -22.02
C GLU A 100 5.80 4.31 -20.87
N ASP A 101 6.16 4.72 -19.65
CA ASP A 101 6.14 3.88 -18.45
C ASP A 101 4.89 4.09 -17.61
N LEU A 102 4.04 5.06 -17.98
CA LEU A 102 2.86 5.45 -17.24
C LEU A 102 1.61 4.74 -17.75
N GLU A 103 0.79 4.30 -16.82
CA GLU A 103 -0.56 3.82 -17.11
C GLU A 103 -1.57 4.81 -16.55
N LYS A 104 -2.31 5.48 -17.45
CA LYS A 104 -3.28 6.54 -17.09
C LYS A 104 -2.65 7.65 -16.22
N GLY A 105 -1.44 8.08 -16.59
CA GLY A 105 -0.69 9.15 -15.89
C GLY A 105 -0.15 8.76 -14.51
N LYS A 106 -0.07 7.46 -14.22
CA LYS A 106 0.48 6.96 -12.96
C LYS A 106 1.59 5.95 -13.19
N LEU A 107 2.66 6.06 -12.41
CA LEU A 107 3.69 5.04 -12.31
C LEU A 107 3.23 3.95 -11.34
N LYS A 108 3.40 2.68 -11.72
CA LYS A 108 3.11 1.53 -10.86
C LYS A 108 4.40 1.01 -10.22
N ILE A 109 4.38 0.86 -8.90
CA ILE A 109 5.39 0.14 -8.15
C ILE A 109 4.73 -1.03 -7.44
N PHE A 110 5.27 -2.21 -7.66
CA PHE A 110 4.86 -3.44 -6.99
C PHE A 110 5.77 -3.64 -5.78
N VAL A 111 5.14 -3.86 -4.63
CA VAL A 111 5.84 -4.16 -3.39
C VAL A 111 5.31 -5.48 -2.89
N SER A 112 6.21 -6.40 -2.56
CA SER A 112 5.86 -7.68 -1.95
C SER A 112 6.81 -8.02 -0.81
N TYR A 113 6.31 -8.76 0.18
CA TYR A 113 7.09 -9.17 1.34
C TYR A 113 6.51 -10.44 1.98
N LYS A 114 7.32 -11.14 2.78
CA LYS A 114 6.90 -12.34 3.50
C LYS A 114 6.45 -11.97 4.92
N SER A 115 5.26 -12.43 5.32
CA SER A 115 4.70 -12.22 6.64
C SER A 115 4.03 -13.50 7.13
N GLY A 116 4.43 -14.03 8.29
CA GLY A 116 3.80 -15.22 8.87
C GLY A 116 3.77 -16.45 7.94
N GLY A 117 4.74 -16.59 7.03
CA GLY A 117 4.79 -17.67 6.04
C GLY A 117 4.04 -17.40 4.73
N VAL A 118 3.24 -16.34 4.64
CA VAL A 118 2.53 -15.95 3.41
C VAL A 118 3.20 -14.75 2.71
N ILE A 119 3.06 -14.67 1.39
CA ILE A 119 3.50 -13.50 0.61
C ILE A 119 2.34 -12.50 0.58
N LYS A 120 2.63 -11.27 1.03
CA LYS A 120 1.73 -10.12 0.91
C LYS A 120 2.26 -9.22 -0.20
N SER A 121 1.35 -8.62 -0.97
CA SER A 121 1.70 -7.69 -2.02
C SER A 121 0.71 -6.54 -2.11
N PHE A 122 1.19 -5.39 -2.57
CA PHE A 122 0.36 -4.25 -2.94
C PHE A 122 0.98 -3.50 -4.11
N VAL A 123 0.14 -2.76 -4.81
CA VAL A 123 0.53 -1.95 -5.96
C VAL A 123 0.35 -0.49 -5.61
N LEU A 124 1.46 0.23 -5.57
CA LEU A 124 1.48 1.67 -5.41
C LEU A 124 1.29 2.34 -6.78
N LYS A 125 0.35 3.28 -6.87
CA LYS A 125 0.06 4.04 -8.10
C LYS A 125 0.35 5.52 -7.86
N ILE A 126 1.52 5.97 -8.27
CA ILE A 126 2.03 7.32 -8.00
C ILE A 126 1.67 8.21 -9.20
N PRO A 127 0.97 9.34 -9.00
CA PRO A 127 0.68 10.26 -10.10
C PRO A 127 1.97 10.93 -10.61
N VAL A 128 2.03 11.13 -11.91
CA VAL A 128 3.12 11.84 -12.58
C VAL A 128 2.57 13.08 -13.26
N LYS A 129 3.25 14.21 -13.05
CA LYS A 129 2.92 15.51 -13.64
C LYS A 129 3.86 15.79 -14.81
N TYR A 130 3.26 16.30 -15.88
CA TYR A 130 3.91 16.74 -17.11
C TYR A 130 4.09 18.26 -17.09
#